data_AF-A0A2N7Q0S5-F1
#
_entry.id   AF-A0A2N7Q0S5-F1
#
_cell.length_a   1.000
_cell.length_b   1.000
_cell.length_c   1.000
_cell.angle_alpha   90.00
_cell.angle_beta   90.00
_cell.angle_gamma   90.00
#
_symmetry.space_group_name_H-M   'P 1'
#
loop_
_entity.id
_entity.type
_entity.pdbx_description
1 polymer ?
#
loop_
_entity_poly.entity_id
_entity_poly.type
_entity_poly.pdbx_seq_one_letter_code
_entity_poly.pdbx_strand_id
1 'polypeptide(L)'
;MKKLIIPLYLCFIAISYAQSFCIKEKEGAFIEDPYIKEYTIKSVEEAFLEAKKPLDCNSKNYKTVNLKITNISNMPIGYSIYQRANNYILNLSIELDIGKQKYTYSQSSYYTLPTGGEGDLPKRQAFEDAMDRIKDMIVEDLLK
;
A
#
# COMPACT_ATOMS: atom_id res chain seq x y z
N MET A 1 -9.98 49.16 36.80
CA MET A 1 -10.11 47.72 37.09
C MET A 1 -10.73 47.02 35.88
N LYS A 2 -10.06 45.96 35.42
CA LYS A 2 -10.60 44.77 34.74
C LYS A 2 -11.63 44.97 33.63
N LYS A 3 -11.23 44.73 32.38
CA LYS A 3 -11.92 43.89 31.38
C LYS A 3 -11.17 43.94 30.05
N LEU A 4 -10.04 43.25 29.96
CA LEU A 4 -9.30 43.08 28.69
C LEU A 4 -8.53 41.75 28.69
N ILE A 5 -9.20 40.65 29.06
CA ILE A 5 -8.58 39.30 29.15
C ILE A 5 -9.48 38.22 28.51
N ILE A 6 -10.42 38.58 27.64
CA ILE A 6 -11.42 37.60 27.13
C ILE A 6 -11.13 37.02 25.73
N PRO A 7 -10.36 37.63 24.78
CA PRO A 7 -10.20 37.00 23.47
C PRO A 7 -9.12 35.90 23.46
N LEU A 8 -8.31 35.74 24.51
CA LEU A 8 -7.20 34.78 24.53
C LEU A 8 -7.61 33.33 24.86
N TYR A 9 -8.83 33.11 25.35
CA TYR A 9 -9.29 31.78 25.79
C TYR A 9 -9.94 30.93 24.69
N LEU A 10 -10.21 31.50 23.51
CA LEU A 10 -10.85 30.80 22.39
C LEU A 10 -9.87 30.11 21.43
N CYS A 11 -8.56 30.25 21.64
CA CYS A 11 -7.53 29.58 20.83
C CYS A 11 -7.20 28.15 21.27
N PHE A 12 -7.86 27.61 22.30
CA PHE A 12 -7.44 26.37 22.96
C PHE A 12 -8.27 25.11 22.66
N ILE A 13 -9.29 25.17 21.79
CA ILE A 13 -10.21 24.02 21.62
C ILE A 13 -10.39 23.68 20.14
N ALA A 14 -9.34 23.13 19.54
CA ALA A 14 -9.46 22.24 18.38
C ALA A 14 -8.15 21.45 18.18
N ILE A 15 -7.62 20.84 19.24
CA ILE A 15 -6.69 19.71 19.06
C ILE A 15 -7.57 18.54 18.62
N SER A 16 -7.96 18.52 17.35
CA SER A 16 -8.56 17.33 16.74
C SER A 16 -7.47 16.28 16.75
N TYR A 17 -7.54 15.34 17.69
CA TYR A 17 -6.65 14.19 17.72
C TYR A 17 -6.89 13.41 16.44
N ALA A 18 -5.99 13.58 15.46
CA ALA A 18 -5.97 12.74 14.27
C ALA A 18 -5.86 11.29 14.73
N GLN A 19 -6.88 10.49 14.42
CA GLN A 19 -6.89 9.07 14.75
C GLN A 19 -5.67 8.41 14.08
N SER A 20 -4.81 7.77 14.89
CA SER A 20 -3.67 7.04 14.35
C SER A 20 -4.11 5.71 13.76
N PHE A 21 -3.36 5.23 12.77
CA PHE A 21 -3.58 3.96 12.12
C PHE A 21 -2.43 3.00 12.41
N CYS A 22 -2.71 1.70 12.37
CA CYS A 22 -1.70 0.66 12.45
C CYS A 22 -1.98 -0.38 11.37
N ILE A 23 -1.04 -0.53 10.45
CA ILE A 23 -1.12 -1.53 9.39
C ILE A 23 -0.67 -2.87 9.96
N LYS A 24 -1.54 -3.87 9.84
CA LYS A 24 -1.28 -5.23 10.28
C LYS A 24 -1.55 -6.17 9.14
N GLU A 25 -0.77 -7.24 9.13
CA GLU A 25 -0.98 -8.34 8.19
C GLU A 25 -2.22 -9.12 8.62
N LYS A 26 -3.07 -9.46 7.66
CA LYS A 26 -4.10 -10.47 7.88
C LYS A 26 -3.43 -11.84 7.92
N GLU A 27 -3.90 -12.77 8.73
CA GLU A 27 -3.33 -14.11 8.77
C GLU A 27 -3.43 -14.79 7.39
N GLY A 28 -2.32 -15.37 6.89
CA GLY A 28 -2.23 -15.93 5.53
C GLY A 28 -2.28 -14.89 4.39
N ALA A 29 -1.99 -13.62 4.68
CA ALA A 29 -2.09 -12.51 3.73
C ALA A 29 -0.98 -12.43 2.67
N PHE A 30 0.17 -13.03 2.95
CA PHE A 30 1.38 -12.82 2.16
C PHE A 30 1.89 -14.14 1.60
N ILE A 31 2.41 -14.07 0.38
CA ILE A 31 3.23 -15.12 -0.23
C ILE A 31 4.51 -15.25 0.59
N GLU A 32 5.14 -16.44 0.59
CA GLU A 32 6.39 -16.74 1.31
C GLU A 32 7.62 -15.89 0.89
N ASP A 33 7.46 -14.91 -0.02
CA ASP A 33 8.53 -14.00 -0.44
C ASP A 33 8.65 -12.80 0.53
N PRO A 34 9.73 -12.71 1.33
CA PRO A 34 9.90 -11.64 2.32
C PRO A 34 9.99 -10.25 1.70
N TYR A 35 10.55 -10.13 0.49
CA TYR A 35 10.72 -8.84 -0.19
C TYR A 35 9.37 -8.29 -0.65
N ILE A 36 8.54 -9.12 -1.29
CA ILE A 36 7.18 -8.72 -1.71
C ILE A 36 6.39 -8.24 -0.50
N LYS A 37 6.48 -8.97 0.61
CA LYS A 37 5.82 -8.62 1.86
C LYS A 37 6.27 -7.26 2.38
N GLU A 38 7.59 -7.08 2.60
CA GLU A 38 8.14 -5.85 3.15
C GLU A 38 7.82 -4.64 2.28
N TYR A 39 7.99 -4.77 0.97
CA TYR A 39 7.72 -3.68 0.03
C TYR A 39 6.23 -3.30 -0.02
N THR A 40 5.32 -4.28 0.02
CA THR A 40 3.88 -4.01 0.06
C THR A 40 3.50 -3.25 1.33
N ILE A 41 3.98 -3.72 2.50
CA ILE A 41 3.69 -3.07 3.79
C ILE A 41 4.20 -1.62 3.76
N LYS A 42 5.46 -1.42 3.37
CA LYS A 42 6.07 -0.11 3.28
C LYS A 42 5.32 0.82 2.32
N SER A 43 4.91 0.32 1.15
CA SER A 43 4.17 1.12 0.17
C SER A 43 2.81 1.57 0.71
N VAL A 44 2.11 0.70 1.45
CA VAL A 44 0.84 1.07 2.11
C VAL A 44 1.10 2.06 3.25
N GLU A 45 2.17 1.88 4.03
CA GLU A 45 2.55 2.84 5.07
C GLU A 45 2.83 4.23 4.48
N GLU A 46 3.62 4.30 3.41
CA GLU A 46 3.89 5.55 2.67
C GLU A 46 2.59 6.20 2.16
N ALA A 47 1.64 5.41 1.62
CA ALA A 47 0.33 5.93 1.19
C ALA A 47 -0.42 6.62 2.34
N PHE A 48 -0.43 6.02 3.52
CA PHE A 48 -1.10 6.59 4.69
C PHE A 48 -0.43 7.91 5.13
N LEU A 49 0.90 7.93 5.16
CA LEU A 49 1.66 9.14 5.51
C LEU A 49 1.43 10.27 4.50
N GLU A 50 1.44 9.96 3.22
CA GLU A 50 1.16 10.92 2.14
C GLU A 50 -0.27 11.47 2.22
N ALA A 51 -1.25 10.62 2.53
CA ALA A 51 -2.63 11.01 2.79
C ALA A 51 -2.84 11.71 4.15
N LYS A 52 -1.75 12.10 4.85
CA LYS A 52 -1.75 12.76 6.17
C LYS A 52 -2.50 11.96 7.24
N LYS A 53 -2.50 10.62 7.14
CA LYS A 53 -3.03 9.72 8.16
C LYS A 53 -1.84 9.25 9.03
N PRO A 54 -1.75 9.67 10.30
CA PRO A 54 -0.60 9.32 11.13
C PRO A 54 -0.57 7.82 11.42
N LEU A 55 0.60 7.21 11.32
CA LEU A 55 0.83 5.81 11.68
C LEU A 55 1.46 5.74 13.07
N ASP A 56 0.79 5.04 13.99
CA ASP A 56 1.32 4.77 15.34
C ASP A 56 0.67 3.51 15.90
N CYS A 57 1.41 2.40 15.81
CA CYS A 57 1.04 1.10 16.37
C CYS A 57 1.28 0.99 17.89
N ASN A 58 2.00 1.94 18.50
CA ASN A 58 2.31 1.93 19.94
C ASN A 58 1.28 2.71 20.76
N SER A 59 0.49 3.58 20.12
CA SER A 59 -0.65 4.26 20.74
C SER A 59 -1.68 3.27 21.28
N LYS A 60 -2.33 3.62 22.39
CA LYS A 60 -3.41 2.80 22.97
C LYS A 60 -4.71 2.83 22.15
N ASN A 61 -4.85 3.75 21.19
CA ASN A 61 -6.11 3.99 20.47
C ASN A 61 -5.90 4.15 18.94
N TYR A 62 -5.18 3.21 18.33
CA TYR A 62 -5.06 3.17 16.86
C TYR A 62 -6.23 2.45 16.20
N LYS A 63 -6.51 2.81 14.95
CA LYS A 63 -7.38 2.06 14.07
C LYS A 63 -6.57 1.01 13.31
N THR A 64 -6.92 -0.26 13.47
CA THR A 64 -6.28 -1.35 12.73
C THR A 64 -6.67 -1.30 11.26
N VAL A 65 -5.68 -1.44 10.39
CA VAL A 65 -5.82 -1.65 8.94
C VAL A 65 -5.28 -3.04 8.65
N ASN A 66 -6.14 -3.98 8.24
CA ASN A 66 -5.67 -5.31 7.86
C ASN A 66 -5.34 -5.32 6.37
N LEU A 67 -4.08 -5.61 6.06
CA LEU A 67 -3.56 -5.70 4.70
C LEU A 67 -3.47 -7.17 4.28
N LYS A 68 -3.91 -7.45 3.05
CA LYS A 68 -3.80 -8.76 2.40
C LYS A 68 -3.45 -8.62 0.92
N ILE A 69 -2.51 -9.42 0.43
CA ILE A 69 -2.36 -9.66 -1.02
C ILE A 69 -3.40 -10.72 -1.41
N THR A 70 -4.33 -10.34 -2.30
CA THR A 70 -5.41 -11.24 -2.76
C THR A 70 -5.05 -11.97 -4.03
N ASN A 71 -4.18 -11.39 -4.88
CA ASN A 71 -3.68 -12.03 -6.08
C ASN A 71 -2.27 -11.55 -6.40
N ILE A 72 -1.37 -12.48 -6.71
CA ILE A 72 -0.15 -12.21 -7.47
C ILE A 72 -0.01 -13.31 -8.53
N SER A 73 -0.04 -12.93 -9.79
CA SER A 73 0.04 -13.90 -10.88
C SER A 73 0.80 -13.35 -12.08
N ASN A 74 1.49 -14.22 -12.79
CA ASN A 74 2.25 -13.86 -13.99
C ASN A 74 1.59 -14.57 -15.18
N MET A 75 1.06 -13.79 -16.12
CA MET A 75 0.44 -14.30 -17.34
C MET A 75 1.43 -14.15 -18.50
N PRO A 76 1.84 -15.23 -19.18
CA PRO A 76 2.67 -15.13 -20.38
C PRO A 76 1.86 -14.51 -21.52
N ILE A 77 2.45 -13.54 -22.20
CA ILE A 77 1.82 -12.84 -23.35
C ILE A 77 2.66 -12.89 -24.62
N GLY A 78 3.89 -13.38 -24.54
CA GLY A 78 4.78 -13.50 -25.68
C GLY A 78 5.79 -14.61 -25.48
N TYR A 79 6.14 -15.23 -26.60
CA TYR A 79 7.08 -16.34 -26.67
C TYR A 79 8.24 -15.96 -27.58
N SER A 80 9.44 -16.40 -27.20
CA SER A 80 10.65 -16.31 -28.02
C SER A 80 10.55 -17.22 -29.25
N ILE A 81 11.50 -17.07 -30.19
CA ILE A 81 11.64 -17.95 -31.37
C ILE A 81 11.83 -19.43 -30.99
N TYR A 82 12.25 -19.72 -29.75
CA TYR A 82 12.42 -21.06 -29.21
C TYR A 82 11.17 -21.55 -28.45
N GLN A 83 10.02 -20.89 -28.63
CA GLN A 83 8.74 -21.20 -27.97
C GLN A 83 8.79 -21.15 -26.43
N ARG A 84 9.77 -20.43 -25.85
CA ARG A 84 9.81 -20.15 -24.41
C ARG A 84 9.13 -18.82 -24.13
N ALA A 85 8.23 -18.80 -23.14
CA ALA A 85 7.64 -17.55 -22.67
C ALA A 85 8.75 -16.60 -22.18
N ASN A 86 8.71 -15.36 -22.67
CA ASN A 86 9.72 -14.34 -22.40
C ASN A 86 9.12 -12.95 -22.16
N ASN A 87 7.81 -12.81 -22.33
CA ASN A 87 7.06 -11.58 -22.05
C ASN A 87 5.87 -11.93 -21.18
N TYR A 88 5.66 -11.15 -20.12
CA TYR A 88 4.68 -11.45 -19.08
C TYR A 88 3.92 -10.18 -18.67
N ILE A 89 2.68 -10.38 -18.23
CA ILE A 89 1.92 -9.42 -17.42
C ILE A 89 1.88 -9.94 -15.99
N LEU A 90 2.45 -9.18 -15.06
CA LEU A 90 2.25 -9.37 -13.62
C LEU A 90 0.93 -8.71 -13.23
N ASN A 91 0.04 -9.47 -12.60
CA ASN A 91 -1.21 -8.97 -12.03
C ASN A 91 -1.09 -8.99 -10.51
N LEU A 92 -1.28 -7.83 -9.88
CA LEU A 92 -1.25 -7.64 -8.44
C LEU A 92 -2.62 -7.19 -7.97
N SER A 93 -3.10 -7.75 -6.87
CA SER A 93 -4.26 -7.24 -6.16
C SER A 93 -4.07 -7.33 -4.67
N ILE A 94 -4.47 -6.28 -3.97
CA ILE A 94 -4.42 -6.19 -2.52
C ILE A 94 -5.77 -5.74 -1.96
N GLU A 95 -5.96 -6.03 -0.69
CA GLU A 95 -7.13 -5.70 0.10
C GLU A 95 -6.71 -4.98 1.38
N LEU A 96 -7.38 -3.87 1.68
CA LEU A 96 -7.27 -3.14 2.94
C LEU A 96 -8.62 -3.16 3.66
N ASP A 97 -8.66 -3.78 4.84
CA ASP A 97 -9.83 -3.71 5.74
C ASP A 97 -9.60 -2.61 6.79
N ILE A 98 -10.36 -1.50 6.68
CA ILE A 98 -10.28 -0.34 7.57
C ILE A 98 -11.57 -0.24 8.38
N GLY A 99 -11.61 -0.89 9.54
CA GLY A 99 -12.83 -0.98 10.36
C GLY A 99 -13.90 -1.84 9.68
N LYS A 100 -14.98 -1.22 9.17
CA LYS A 100 -16.07 -1.91 8.45
C LYS A 100 -15.99 -1.77 6.93
N GLN A 101 -15.05 -0.97 6.43
CA GLN A 101 -14.87 -0.74 5.01
C GLN A 101 -13.77 -1.65 4.48
N LYS A 102 -14.03 -2.27 3.34
CA LYS A 102 -13.06 -3.07 2.59
C LYS A 102 -12.75 -2.31 1.30
N TYR A 103 -11.46 -2.11 1.06
CA TYR A 103 -10.94 -1.53 -0.18
C TYR A 103 -10.16 -2.61 -0.92
N THR A 104 -10.35 -2.69 -2.24
CA THR A 104 -9.63 -3.63 -3.09
C THR A 104 -9.00 -2.86 -4.23
N TYR A 105 -7.70 -3.06 -4.40
CA TYR A 105 -6.90 -2.39 -5.41
C TYR A 105 -6.25 -3.43 -6.30
N SER A 106 -6.26 -3.19 -7.61
CA SER A 106 -5.71 -4.10 -8.60
C SER A 106 -4.95 -3.33 -9.66
N GLN A 107 -3.74 -3.79 -9.96
CA GLN A 107 -2.90 -3.22 -11.02
C GLN A 107 -2.16 -4.34 -11.74
N SER A 108 -1.82 -4.05 -13.00
CA SER A 108 -0.99 -4.94 -13.81
C SER A 108 0.22 -4.19 -14.34
N SER A 109 1.32 -4.90 -14.51
CA SER A 109 2.59 -4.39 -15.05
C SER A 109 3.19 -5.38 -16.02
N TYR A 110 3.84 -4.85 -17.05
CA TYR A 110 4.53 -5.64 -18.05
C TYR A 110 5.99 -5.86 -17.66
N TYR A 111 6.53 -7.05 -17.92
CA TYR A 111 7.97 -7.27 -17.89
C TYR A 111 8.42 -8.31 -18.92
N THR A 112 9.70 -8.24 -19.27
CA THR A 112 10.37 -9.18 -20.16
C THR A 112 11.45 -9.95 -19.44
N LEU A 113 11.58 -11.25 -19.76
CA LEU A 113 12.70 -12.09 -19.36
C LEU A 113 13.40 -12.59 -20.63
N PRO A 114 14.20 -11.73 -21.30
CA PRO A 114 14.85 -12.08 -22.56
C PRO A 114 15.94 -13.14 -22.36
N THR A 115 16.58 -13.16 -21.18
CA THR A 115 17.59 -14.16 -20.80
C THR A 115 17.40 -14.55 -19.33
N GLY A 116 17.97 -15.69 -18.92
CA GLY A 116 18.01 -16.08 -17.50
C GLY A 116 19.06 -15.32 -16.67
N GLY A 117 19.91 -14.50 -17.29
CA GLY A 117 21.01 -13.80 -16.62
C GLY A 117 20.58 -12.69 -15.66
N GLU A 118 19.36 -12.15 -15.85
CA GLU A 118 18.80 -11.08 -15.02
C GLU A 118 18.01 -11.64 -13.81
N GLY A 119 17.83 -12.96 -13.73
CA GLY A 119 17.06 -13.60 -12.68
C GLY A 119 15.65 -13.03 -12.55
N ASP A 120 15.24 -12.72 -11.32
CA ASP A 120 13.93 -12.15 -11.00
C ASP A 120 13.89 -10.60 -11.03
N LEU A 121 14.98 -9.91 -11.42
CA LEU A 121 15.03 -8.45 -11.39
C LEU A 121 13.92 -7.79 -12.22
N PRO A 122 13.64 -8.19 -13.47
CA PRO A 122 12.56 -7.57 -14.25
C PRO A 122 11.18 -7.81 -13.65
N LYS A 123 10.99 -8.98 -13.02
CA LYS A 123 9.75 -9.31 -12.31
C LYS A 123 9.56 -8.46 -11.05
N ARG A 124 10.65 -8.21 -10.29
CA ARG A 124 10.63 -7.32 -9.12
C ARG A 124 10.30 -5.89 -9.52
N GLN A 125 10.94 -5.37 -10.57
CA GLN A 125 10.63 -4.03 -11.09
C GLN A 125 9.15 -3.91 -11.47
N ALA A 126 8.60 -4.89 -12.18
CA ALA A 126 7.18 -4.89 -12.52
C ALA A 126 6.28 -4.94 -11.27
N PHE A 127 6.66 -5.69 -10.23
CA PHE A 127 5.93 -5.70 -8.98
C PHE A 127 5.94 -4.32 -8.31
N GLU A 128 7.11 -3.68 -8.20
CA GLU A 128 7.27 -2.33 -7.65
C GLU A 128 6.40 -1.32 -8.44
N ASP A 129 6.47 -1.34 -9.76
CA ASP A 129 5.68 -0.45 -10.63
C ASP A 129 4.17 -0.63 -10.42
N ALA A 130 3.69 -1.87 -10.24
CA ALA A 130 2.28 -2.15 -9.98
C ALA A 130 1.87 -1.67 -8.58
N MET A 131 2.73 -1.87 -7.59
CA MET A 131 2.48 -1.47 -6.21
C MET A 131 2.51 0.05 -6.04
N ASP A 132 3.41 0.77 -6.73
CA ASP A 132 3.43 2.24 -6.75
C ASP A 132 2.12 2.82 -7.30
N ARG A 133 1.58 2.24 -8.38
CA ARG A 133 0.24 2.64 -8.87
C ARG A 133 -0.87 2.34 -7.87
N ILE A 134 -0.79 1.22 -7.15
CA ILE A 134 -1.75 0.91 -6.07
C ILE A 134 -1.62 1.91 -4.92
N LYS A 135 -0.39 2.31 -4.56
CA LYS A 135 -0.12 3.33 -3.54
C LYS A 135 -0.83 4.64 -3.89
N ASP A 136 -0.71 5.11 -5.13
CA ASP A 136 -1.38 6.32 -5.60
C ASP A 136 -2.92 6.22 -5.47
N MET A 137 -3.50 5.05 -5.80
CA MET A 137 -4.93 4.80 -5.63
C MET A 137 -5.36 4.83 -4.16
N ILE A 138 -4.56 4.26 -3.26
CA ILE A 138 -4.82 4.31 -1.81
C ILE A 138 -4.79 5.77 -1.33
N VAL A 139 -3.80 6.56 -1.75
CA VAL A 139 -3.69 7.98 -1.39
C VAL A 139 -4.96 8.72 -1.83
N GLU A 140 -5.38 8.53 -3.07
CA GLU A 140 -6.58 9.18 -3.61
C GLU A 140 -7.84 8.84 -2.79
N ASP A 141 -8.03 7.57 -2.43
CA ASP A 141 -9.18 7.13 -1.64
C ASP A 141 -9.13 7.59 -0.18
N LEU A 142 -7.94 7.72 0.41
CA LEU A 142 -7.78 8.22 1.79
C LEU A 142 -7.93 9.74 1.91
N LEU A 143 -7.76 10.47 0.81
CA LEU A 143 -7.94 11.93 0.74
C LEU A 143 -9.41 12.35 0.52
N LYS A 144 -10.26 11.44 0.03
CA LYS A 144 -11.72 11.64 -0.08
C LYS A 144 -12.40 11.67 1.28
#